data_AF-A0A7V6VKC2-F1
#
_entry.id   AF-A0A7V6VKC2-F1
#
_cell.length_a   1.000
_cell.length_b   1.000
_cell.length_c   1.000
_cell.angle_alpha   90.00
_cell.angle_beta   90.00
_cell.angle_gamma   90.00
#
_symmetry.space_group_name_H-M   'P 1'
#
loop_
_entity.id
_entity.type
_entity.pdbx_description
1 polymer ?
#
loop_
_entity_poly.entity_id
_entity_poly.type
_entity_poly.pdbx_seq_one_letter_code
_entity_poly.pdbx_strand_id
1 'polypeptide(L)' 'MAETTTIRISRDTHAKITRLAAERHETIDTTVSKAIRALRQDAIAHDLAAHNLSDEDAAWLDADAG' A
#
# COMPACT_ATOMS: atom_id res chain seq x y z
N MET A 1 16.80 -3.67 17.69
CA MET A 1 15.53 -3.04 18.13
C MET A 1 14.97 -2.33 16.92
N ALA A 2 13.73 -2.60 16.52
CA ALA A 2 13.13 -1.86 15.39
C ALA A 2 12.99 -0.38 15.80
N GLU A 3 13.31 0.53 14.90
CA GLU A 3 13.12 1.96 15.11
C GLU A 3 11.62 2.24 15.18
N THR A 4 11.15 2.76 16.32
CA THR A 4 9.73 3.06 16.55
C THR A 4 9.50 4.56 16.54
N THR A 5 8.40 4.97 15.92
CA THR A 5 7.97 6.37 15.86
C THR A 5 6.52 6.46 16.35
N THR A 6 6.22 7.47 17.17
CA THR A 6 4.85 7.71 17.65
C THR A 6 4.18 8.77 16.77
N ILE A 7 3.00 8.44 16.23
CA ILE A 7 2.16 9.38 15.46
C ILE A 7 0.84 9.62 16.18
N ARG A 8 0.31 10.85 16.06
CA ARG A 8 -1.02 11.20 16.57
C ARG A 8 -2.04 11.12 15.44
N ILE A 9 -3.14 10.42 15.70
CA ILE A 9 -4.27 10.27 14.78
C ILE A 9 -5.58 10.49 15.55
N SER A 10 -6.68 10.72 14.84
CA SER A 10 -8.00 10.79 15.47
C SER A 10 -8.38 9.42 16.06
N ARG A 11 -9.25 9.43 17.08
CA ARG A 11 -9.80 8.20 17.66
C ARG A 11 -10.53 7.34 16.63
N ASP A 12 -11.23 7.98 15.70
CA ASP A 12 -11.96 7.27 14.64
C ASP A 12 -11.00 6.57 13.68
N THR A 13 -9.90 7.21 13.29
CA THR A 13 -8.87 6.59 12.45
C THR A 13 -8.23 5.42 13.17
N HIS A 14 -7.89 5.57 14.46
CA HIS A 14 -7.37 4.47 15.27
C HIS A 14 -8.35 3.29 15.29
N ALA A 15 -9.63 3.53 15.57
CA ALA A 15 -10.66 2.47 15.62
C ALA A 15 -10.79 1.73 14.28
N LYS A 16 -10.75 2.45 13.16
CA LYS A 16 -10.79 1.85 11.81
C LYS A 16 -9.59 0.94 11.57
N ILE A 17 -8.38 1.40 11.91
CA ILE A 17 -7.15 0.61 11.72
C ILE A 17 -7.16 -0.62 12.64
N THR A 18 -7.54 -0.47 13.91
CA THR A 18 -7.65 -1.59 14.85
C THR A 18 -8.61 -2.65 14.35
N ARG A 19 -9.78 -2.23 13.86
CA ARG A 19 -10.78 -3.15 13.31
C ARG A 19 -10.25 -3.89 12.08
N LEU A 20 -9.61 -3.17 11.15
CA LEU A 20 -9.04 -3.75 9.94
C LEU A 20 -7.94 -4.78 10.26
N ALA A 21 -7.08 -4.46 11.22
CA ALA A 21 -6.03 -5.37 11.69
C ALA A 21 -6.62 -6.64 12.30
N ALA A 22 -7.67 -6.51 13.12
CA ALA A 22 -8.37 -7.65 13.71
C ALA A 22 -9.06 -8.54 12.66
N GLU A 23 -9.76 -7.94 11.69
CA GLU A 23 -10.42 -8.66 10.58
C GLU A 23 -9.41 -9.45 9.73
N ARG A 24 -8.17 -8.95 9.62
CA ARG A 24 -7.08 -9.60 8.87
C ARG A 24 -6.20 -10.51 9.71
N HIS A 25 -6.46 -10.64 11.01
CA HIS A 25 -5.60 -11.37 11.95
C HIS A 25 -4.14 -10.88 11.94
N GLU A 26 -3.94 -9.58 11.81
CA GLU A 26 -2.63 -8.93 11.72
C GLU A 26 -2.45 -7.88 12.81
N THR A 27 -1.21 -7.43 13.03
CA THR A 27 -0.94 -6.29 13.92
C THR A 27 -1.27 -4.97 13.22
N ILE A 28 -1.43 -3.90 14.02
CA ILE A 28 -1.58 -2.54 13.48
C ILE A 28 -0.35 -2.17 12.63
N ASP A 29 0.86 -2.51 13.07
CA ASP A 29 2.11 -2.21 12.35
C ASP A 29 2.16 -2.90 10.98
N THR A 30 1.78 -4.18 10.90
CA THR A 30 1.70 -4.92 9.63
C THR A 30 0.63 -4.30 8.71
N THR A 31 -0.52 -3.95 9.27
CA THR A 31 -1.63 -3.32 8.54
C THR A 31 -1.21 -1.98 7.95
N VAL A 32 -0.56 -1.12 8.74
CA VAL A 32 -0.06 0.20 8.31
C VAL A 32 1.04 0.03 7.26
N SER A 33 1.95 -0.91 7.44
CA SER A 33 3.02 -1.18 6.46
C SER A 33 2.46 -1.60 5.10
N LYS A 34 1.45 -2.48 5.09
CA LYS A 34 0.74 -2.88 3.87
C LYS A 34 -0.03 -1.72 3.24
N ALA A 35 -0.70 -0.91 4.05
CA ALA A 35 -1.41 0.28 3.55
C ALA A 35 -0.46 1.28 2.89
N ILE A 36 0.71 1.55 3.50
CA ILE A 36 1.74 2.41 2.90
C ILE A 36 2.24 1.84 1.58
N ARG A 37 2.49 0.53 1.53
CA ARG A 37 2.91 -0.15 0.29
C ARG A 37 1.85 -0.02 -0.79
N ALA A 38 0.59 -0.26 -0.47
CA ALA A 38 -0.53 -0.13 -1.41
C ALA A 38 -0.66 1.30 -1.94
N LEU A 39 -0.55 2.33 -1.07
CA LEU A 39 -0.58 3.74 -1.49
C LEU A 39 0.57 4.10 -2.44
N ARG A 40 1.77 3.54 -2.22
CA ARG A 40 2.90 3.72 -3.14
C ARG A 40 2.65 3.05 -4.48
N GLN A 41 2.10 1.83 -4.46
CA GLN A 41 1.77 1.10 -5.69
C GLN A 41 0.68 1.80 -6.49
N ASP A 42 -0.33 2.37 -5.81
CA ASP A 42 -1.40 3.15 -6.44
C ASP A 42 -0.84 4.42 -7.11
N ALA A 43 0.07 5.13 -6.44
CA ALA A 43 0.75 6.28 -7.03
C ALA A 43 1.59 5.90 -8.26
N ILE A 44 2.30 4.76 -8.21
CA ILE A 44 3.07 4.24 -9.36
C ILE A 44 2.13 3.85 -10.51
N ALA A 45 1.03 3.16 -10.21
CA ALA A 45 0.05 2.77 -11.22
C ALA A 45 -0.58 3.99 -11.90
N HIS A 46 -0.89 5.04 -11.13
CA HIS A 46 -1.38 6.30 -11.68
C HIS A 46 -0.37 6.97 -12.60
N ASP A 47 0.90 7.00 -12.21
CA ASP A 47 1.98 7.55 -13.02
C ASP A 47 2.17 6.76 -14.32
N LEU A 48 2.20 5.43 -14.24
CA LEU A 48 2.29 4.55 -15.41
C LEU A 48 1.11 4.75 -16.37
N ALA A 49 -0.11 4.90 -15.86
CA ALA A 49 -1.29 5.14 -16.68
C ALA A 49 -1.31 6.53 -17.34
N ALA A 50 -0.66 7.52 -16.71
CA ALA A 50 -0.53 8.86 -17.28
C ALA A 50 0.53 8.94 -18.38
N HIS A 51 1.52 8.05 -18.36
CA HIS A 51 2.51 7.94 -19.42
C HIS A 51 1.96 7.09 -20.57
N ASN A 52 2.08 7.59 -21.81
CA ASN A 52 1.77 6.78 -22.99
C ASN A 52 2.90 5.76 -23.17
N LEU A 53 2.76 4.62 -22.49
CA LEU A 53 3.69 3.51 -22.57
C LEU A 53 3.81 3.06 -24.03
N SER A 54 5.03 2.75 -24.46
CA SER A 54 5.21 2.12 -25.76
C SER A 54 4.60 0.72 -25.73
N ASP A 55 4.24 0.18 -26.90
CA ASP A 55 3.70 -1.18 -27.00
C ASP A 55 4.67 -2.24 -26.44
N GLU A 56 5.98 -1.98 -26.51
CA GLU A 56 7.03 -2.83 -25.94
C GLU A 56 7.02 -2.79 -24.40
N ASP A 57 6.90 -1.61 -23.81
CA ASP A 57 6.83 -1.46 -22.34
C ASP A 57 5.54 -2.05 -21.77
N ALA A 58 4.43 -1.90 -22.48
CA ALA A 58 3.15 -2.51 -22.13
C ALA A 58 3.23 -4.04 -22.18
N ALA A 59 3.85 -4.60 -23.22
CA ALA A 59 4.06 -6.05 -23.33
C ALA A 59 4.94 -6.62 -22.22
N TRP A 60 5.90 -5.84 -21.69
CA TRP A 60 6.71 -6.24 -20.54
C TRP A 60 5.91 -6.26 -19.22
N LEU A 61 4.97 -5.32 -19.04
CA LEU A 61 4.09 -5.27 -17.86
C LEU A 61 3.03 -6.37 -17.85
N ASP A 62 2.51 -6.72 -19.03
CA ASP A 62 1.51 -7.78 -19.21
C ASP A 62 2.11 -9.19 -19.26
N ALA A 63 3.44 -9.30 -19.37
CA ALA A 63 4.13 -10.57 -19.26
C ALA A 63 3.93 -11.11 -17.83
N ASP A 64 3.20 -12.22 -17.72
CA ASP A 64 2.82 -12.88 -16.45
C ASP A 64 4.01 -12.92 -15.48
N ALA A 65 3.97 -12.05 -14.48
CA ALA A 65 4.97 -11.96 -13.43
C ALA A 65 4.71 -13.11 -12.44
N GLY A 66 5.19 -14.29 -12.79
CA GLY A 66 5.08 -15.52 -12.00
C GLY A 66 5.60 -15.41 -10.57
#